data_AF-A0A7I7QHF7-F1
#
_entry.id   AF-A0A7I7QHF7-F1
#
_cell.length_a   1.000
_cell.length_b   1.000
_cell.length_c   1.000
_cell.angle_alpha   90.00
_cell.angle_beta   90.00
_cell.angle_gamma   90.00
#
_symmetry.space_group_name_H-M   'P 1'
#
loop_
_entity.id
_entity.type
_entity.pdbx_description
1 polymer ?
#
loop_
_entity_poly.entity_id
_entity_poly.type
_entity_poly.pdbx_seq_one_letter_code
_entity_poly.pdbx_strand_id
1 'polypeptide(L)'
;MTDSVIYVSFQELATRIFHRNTGKVCNDPIADQLMARISADENLHMIFYRDVAEAAFDVAPNQTMASLQLILRNFRMPGFAVPGFRRKAVIIAVGGVYDIRIHLDEVVKPILKKWRIFEREDFTGEGARLRDDLGALIDELEIECDKFEQSKSRYLERQARRTDHNLARKVLTTEGTLGMSRR
;
A
#
# COMPACT_ATOMS: atom_id res chain seq x y z
N MET A 1 -9.98 21.54 -7.73
CA MET A 1 -8.54 21.54 -8.07
C MET A 1 -7.73 20.93 -6.93
N THR A 2 -7.92 21.39 -5.69
CA THR A 2 -7.20 20.89 -4.51
C THR A 2 -7.39 19.39 -4.27
N ASP A 3 -8.61 18.85 -4.39
CA ASP A 3 -8.89 17.42 -4.22
C ASP A 3 -8.03 16.53 -5.14
N SER A 4 -7.90 16.91 -6.41
CA SER A 4 -7.10 16.15 -7.38
C SER A 4 -5.63 16.16 -7.03
N VAL A 5 -5.08 17.34 -6.67
CA VAL A 5 -3.67 17.49 -6.27
C VAL A 5 -3.36 16.67 -5.01
N ILE A 6 -4.25 16.69 -4.03
CA ILE A 6 -4.14 15.89 -2.82
C ILE A 6 -4.18 14.40 -3.17
N TYR A 7 -5.16 13.96 -3.97
CA TYR A 7 -5.28 12.56 -4.39
C TYR A 7 -4.01 12.04 -5.06
N VAL A 8 -3.48 12.77 -6.06
CA VAL A 8 -2.29 12.33 -6.78
C VAL A 8 -1.04 12.38 -5.89
N SER A 9 -0.96 13.27 -4.90
CA SER A 9 0.16 13.27 -3.95
C SER A 9 0.31 11.92 -3.22
N PHE A 10 -0.81 11.33 -2.78
CA PHE A 10 -0.80 9.99 -2.17
C PHE A 10 -0.64 8.88 -3.22
N GLN A 11 -1.33 9.00 -4.36
CA GLN A 11 -1.32 7.96 -5.37
C GLN A 11 0.06 7.78 -6.01
N GLU A 12 0.81 8.85 -6.29
CA GLU A 12 2.14 8.74 -6.91
C GLU A 12 3.18 8.15 -5.94
N LEU A 13 3.08 8.45 -4.64
CA LEU A 13 3.91 7.78 -3.64
C LEU A 13 3.55 6.28 -3.55
N ALA A 14 2.26 5.96 -3.59
CA ALA A 14 1.79 4.58 -3.56
C ALA A 14 2.28 3.78 -4.78
N THR A 15 2.18 4.33 -6.00
CA THR A 15 2.65 3.67 -7.23
C THR A 15 4.17 3.57 -7.27
N ARG A 16 4.90 4.59 -6.81
CA ARG A 16 6.36 4.50 -6.61
C ARG A 16 6.75 3.28 -5.77
N ILE A 17 6.13 3.10 -4.61
CA ILE A 17 6.40 1.97 -3.70
C ILE A 17 5.98 0.65 -4.33
N PHE A 18 4.80 0.61 -4.94
CA PHE A 18 4.30 -0.56 -5.66
C PHE A 18 5.28 -1.04 -6.74
N HIS A 19 5.77 -0.14 -7.60
CA HIS A 19 6.74 -0.48 -8.65
C HIS A 19 8.05 -0.96 -8.06
N ARG A 20 8.59 -0.23 -7.07
CA ARG A 20 9.84 -0.61 -6.39
C ARG A 20 9.77 -2.01 -5.78
N ASN A 21 8.67 -2.33 -5.10
CA ASN A 21 8.50 -3.64 -4.46
C ASN A 21 8.22 -4.73 -5.49
N THR A 22 7.47 -4.43 -6.56
CA THR A 22 7.26 -5.36 -7.67
C THR A 22 8.58 -5.78 -8.31
N GLY A 23 9.48 -4.83 -8.62
CA GLY A 23 10.80 -5.13 -9.18
C GLY A 23 11.60 -6.13 -8.34
N LYS A 24 11.67 -5.89 -7.03
CA LYS A 24 12.35 -6.78 -6.07
C LYS A 24 11.75 -8.19 -6.00
N VAL A 25 10.43 -8.29 -6.06
CA VAL A 25 9.70 -9.58 -5.93
C VAL A 25 9.72 -10.37 -7.24
N CYS A 26 9.88 -9.72 -8.39
CA CYS A 26 9.89 -10.38 -9.70
C CYS A 26 11.03 -11.40 -9.88
N ASN A 27 12.15 -11.25 -9.17
CA ASN A 27 13.35 -12.10 -9.31
C ASN A 27 13.83 -12.22 -10.78
N ASP A 28 13.67 -11.14 -11.54
CA ASP A 28 14.12 -10.99 -12.92
C ASP A 28 14.90 -9.67 -13.06
N PRO A 29 16.18 -9.70 -13.49
CA PRO A 29 17.02 -8.50 -13.54
C PRO A 29 16.50 -7.40 -14.49
N ILE A 30 15.81 -7.77 -15.57
CA ILE A 30 15.28 -6.81 -16.54
C ILE A 30 14.04 -6.13 -15.96
N ALA A 31 13.14 -6.92 -15.36
CA ALA A 31 11.96 -6.40 -14.69
C ALA A 31 12.31 -5.47 -13.53
N ASP A 32 13.31 -5.83 -12.70
CA ASP A 32 13.75 -4.97 -11.59
C ASP A 32 14.30 -3.63 -12.09
N GLN A 33 15.15 -3.64 -13.12
CA GLN A 33 15.67 -2.42 -13.74
C GLN A 33 14.57 -1.55 -14.37
N LEU A 34 13.60 -2.17 -15.04
CA LEU A 34 12.46 -1.45 -15.63
C LEU A 34 11.60 -0.79 -14.54
N MET A 35 11.25 -1.55 -13.50
CA MET A 35 10.44 -1.05 -12.39
C MET A 35 11.16 0.04 -11.59
N ALA A 36 12.49 -0.03 -11.46
CA ALA A 36 13.29 1.02 -10.84
C ALA A 36 13.20 2.36 -11.61
N ARG A 37 13.19 2.32 -12.95
CA ARG A 37 13.02 3.52 -13.78
C ARG A 37 11.63 4.12 -13.61
N ILE A 38 10.57 3.30 -13.69
CA ILE A 38 9.20 3.77 -13.48
C ILE A 38 9.06 4.38 -12.07
N SER A 39 9.58 3.70 -11.03
CA SER A 39 9.56 4.20 -9.66
C SER A 39 10.31 5.54 -9.51
N ALA A 40 11.36 5.77 -10.29
CA ALA A 40 12.06 7.06 -10.31
C ALA A 40 11.20 8.18 -10.89
N ASP A 41 10.46 7.91 -11.97
CA ASP A 41 9.53 8.86 -12.57
C ASP A 41 8.39 9.20 -11.58
N GLU A 42 7.77 8.18 -10.96
CA GLU A 42 6.71 8.41 -9.97
C GLU A 42 7.22 9.18 -8.74
N ASN A 43 8.50 9.04 -8.38
CA ASN A 43 9.09 9.85 -7.32
C ASN A 43 9.14 11.34 -7.69
N LEU A 44 9.43 11.68 -8.94
CA LEU A 44 9.43 13.07 -9.41
C LEU A 44 8.00 13.64 -9.42
N HIS A 45 7.02 12.87 -9.90
CA HIS A 45 5.60 13.26 -9.87
C HIS A 45 5.12 13.50 -8.44
N MET A 46 5.43 12.57 -7.55
CA MET A 46 5.08 12.67 -6.13
C MET A 46 5.65 13.93 -5.48
N ILE A 47 6.94 14.23 -5.70
CA ILE A 47 7.57 15.45 -5.15
C ILE A 47 6.83 16.69 -5.67
N PHE A 48 6.57 16.76 -6.98
CA PHE A 48 5.88 17.89 -7.57
C PHE A 48 4.50 18.12 -6.94
N TYR A 49 3.63 17.12 -6.92
CA TYR A 49 2.27 17.30 -6.39
C TYR A 49 2.25 17.55 -4.89
N ARG A 50 3.13 16.89 -4.13
CA ARG A 50 3.27 17.08 -2.69
C ARG A 50 3.67 18.51 -2.35
N ASP A 51 4.58 19.10 -3.12
CA ASP A 51 5.05 20.47 -2.87
C ASP A 51 3.99 21.50 -3.33
N VAL A 52 3.22 21.21 -4.39
CA VAL A 52 2.04 22.03 -4.76
C VAL A 52 0.96 21.98 -3.67
N ALA A 53 0.70 20.81 -3.09
CA ALA A 53 -0.23 20.67 -1.97
C ALA A 53 0.25 21.40 -0.71
N GLU A 54 1.56 21.38 -0.43
CA GLU A 54 2.17 22.15 0.66
C GLU A 54 1.89 23.65 0.49
N ALA A 55 2.14 24.20 -0.71
CA ALA A 55 1.82 25.59 -1.01
C ALA A 55 0.32 25.89 -0.89
N ALA A 56 -0.56 24.94 -1.23
CA ALA A 56 -2.00 25.09 -1.05
C ALA A 56 -2.41 25.16 0.43
N PHE A 57 -1.71 24.45 1.33
CA PHE A 57 -1.92 24.59 2.77
C PHE A 57 -1.51 25.98 3.27
N ASP A 58 -0.43 26.55 2.73
CA ASP A 58 0.04 27.89 3.14
C ASP A 58 -0.88 29.03 2.66
N VAL A 59 -1.57 28.84 1.52
CA VAL A 59 -2.49 29.84 0.97
C VAL A 59 -3.91 29.70 1.53
N ALA A 60 -4.41 28.47 1.65
CA ALA A 60 -5.81 28.19 2.00
C ALA A 60 -5.92 26.97 2.93
N PRO A 61 -5.43 27.05 4.18
CA PRO A 61 -5.27 25.89 5.06
C PRO A 61 -6.56 25.12 5.31
N ASN A 62 -7.65 25.82 5.69
CA ASN A 62 -8.93 25.17 5.98
C ASN A 62 -9.56 24.48 4.77
N GLN A 63 -9.47 25.08 3.58
CA GLN A 63 -9.98 24.47 2.35
C GLN A 63 -9.16 23.24 1.97
N THR A 64 -7.84 23.34 2.06
CA THR A 64 -6.93 22.22 1.75
C THR A 64 -7.07 21.08 2.76
N MET A 65 -7.33 21.39 4.03
CA MET A 65 -7.64 20.41 5.06
C MET A 65 -8.94 19.64 4.76
N ALA A 66 -9.97 20.32 4.25
CA ALA A 66 -11.21 19.67 3.83
C ALA A 66 -10.98 18.69 2.66
N SER A 67 -10.18 19.10 1.67
CA SER A 67 -9.77 18.21 0.58
C SER A 67 -8.98 17.00 1.09
N LEU A 68 -8.03 17.21 2.01
CA LEU A 68 -7.24 16.14 2.61
C LEU A 68 -8.11 15.10 3.31
N GLN A 69 -9.01 15.56 4.18
CA GLN A 69 -9.90 14.67 4.93
C GLN A 69 -10.81 13.88 3.97
N LEU A 70 -11.39 14.55 2.97
CA LEU A 70 -12.25 13.92 1.97
C LEU A 70 -11.51 12.81 1.22
N ILE A 71 -10.29 13.11 0.76
CA ILE A 71 -9.49 12.16 -0.02
C ILE A 71 -9.06 10.96 0.83
N LEU A 72 -8.56 11.16 2.04
CA LEU A 72 -8.08 10.04 2.85
C LEU A 72 -9.22 9.12 3.32
N ARG A 73 -10.40 9.65 3.65
CA ARG A 73 -11.57 8.81 3.98
C ARG A 73 -12.06 7.98 2.80
N ASN A 74 -11.85 8.46 1.57
CA ASN A 74 -12.37 7.84 0.36
C ASN A 74 -11.28 7.26 -0.55
N PHE A 75 -10.05 7.14 -0.05
CA PHE A 75 -8.92 6.78 -0.90
C PHE A 75 -9.12 5.38 -1.49
N ARG A 76 -9.02 5.30 -2.81
CA ARG A 76 -9.03 4.04 -3.57
C ARG A 76 -7.88 4.08 -4.56
N MET A 77 -7.07 3.03 -4.53
CA MET A 77 -6.07 2.82 -5.58
C MET A 77 -6.75 2.73 -6.95
N PRO A 78 -6.17 3.35 -8.00
CA PRO A 78 -6.61 3.16 -9.37
C PRO A 78 -6.66 1.66 -9.70
N GLY A 79 -7.72 1.22 -10.40
CA GLY A 79 -7.92 -0.19 -10.74
C GLY A 79 -8.77 -1.00 -9.75
N PHE A 80 -9.28 -0.39 -8.67
CA PHE A 80 -10.26 -1.04 -7.78
C PHE A 80 -11.50 -1.57 -8.51
N ALA A 81 -11.89 -0.93 -9.63
CA ALA A 81 -13.02 -1.32 -10.47
C ALA A 81 -12.72 -2.53 -11.40
N VAL A 82 -11.47 -3.02 -11.47
CA VAL A 82 -11.10 -4.13 -12.35
C VAL A 82 -11.74 -5.43 -11.86
N PRO A 83 -12.34 -6.25 -12.74
CA PRO A 83 -12.87 -7.56 -12.37
C PRO A 83 -11.83 -8.42 -11.66
N GLY A 84 -12.23 -9.01 -10.52
CA GLY A 84 -11.35 -9.84 -9.70
C GLY A 84 -10.29 -9.08 -8.90
N PHE A 85 -10.37 -7.75 -8.80
CA PHE A 85 -9.40 -6.92 -8.06
C PHE A 85 -9.16 -7.44 -6.64
N ARG A 86 -10.19 -7.82 -5.90
CA ARG A 86 -10.05 -8.36 -4.53
C ARG A 86 -9.11 -9.56 -4.45
N ARG A 87 -9.19 -10.48 -5.41
CA ARG A 87 -8.30 -11.66 -5.46
C ARG A 87 -6.86 -11.25 -5.78
N LYS A 88 -6.68 -10.31 -6.72
CA LYS A 88 -5.36 -9.76 -7.06
C LYS A 88 -4.74 -9.02 -5.87
N ALA A 89 -5.53 -8.22 -5.16
CA ALA A 89 -5.09 -7.49 -3.97
C ALA A 89 -4.55 -8.42 -2.88
N VAL A 90 -5.21 -9.57 -2.64
CA VAL A 90 -4.68 -10.59 -1.72
C VAL A 90 -3.33 -11.13 -2.17
N ILE A 91 -3.15 -11.41 -3.47
CA ILE A 91 -1.88 -11.90 -4.01
C ILE A 91 -0.77 -10.85 -3.86
N ILE A 92 -1.06 -9.60 -4.21
CA ILE A 92 -0.14 -8.45 -4.09
C ILE A 92 0.30 -8.28 -2.63
N ALA A 93 -0.64 -8.33 -1.69
CA ALA A 93 -0.35 -8.17 -0.27
C ALA A 93 0.46 -9.34 0.28
N VAL A 94 0.09 -10.58 -0.04
CA VAL A 94 0.83 -11.78 0.38
C VAL A 94 2.24 -11.81 -0.22
N GLY A 95 2.39 -11.35 -1.46
CA GLY A 95 3.69 -11.20 -2.13
C GLY A 95 4.54 -10.04 -1.60
N GLY A 96 4.06 -9.28 -0.61
CA GLY A 96 4.81 -8.17 -0.01
C GLY A 96 4.96 -6.95 -0.92
N VAL A 97 4.16 -6.83 -1.98
CA VAL A 97 4.25 -5.71 -2.93
C VAL A 97 3.58 -4.47 -2.35
N TYR A 98 2.33 -4.62 -1.88
CA TYR A 98 1.55 -3.53 -1.34
C TYR A 98 0.39 -4.05 -0.48
N ASP A 99 0.23 -3.49 0.71
CA ASP A 99 -0.91 -3.74 1.59
C ASP A 99 -1.25 -2.50 2.43
N ILE A 100 -2.25 -2.61 3.30
CA ILE A 100 -2.74 -1.48 4.10
C ILE A 100 -1.69 -0.95 5.08
N ARG A 101 -0.83 -1.82 5.63
CA ARG A 101 0.26 -1.40 6.52
C ARG A 101 1.29 -0.57 5.75
N ILE A 102 1.72 -1.07 4.58
CA ILE A 102 2.64 -0.34 3.70
C ILE A 102 2.01 1.00 3.29
N HIS A 103 0.71 1.03 2.96
CA HIS A 103 0.03 2.27 2.63
C HIS A 103 0.04 3.28 3.79
N LEU A 104 -0.28 2.84 5.01
CA LEU A 104 -0.31 3.72 6.16
C LEU A 104 1.09 4.28 6.48
N ASP A 105 2.09 3.40 6.56
CA ASP A 105 3.42 3.74 7.08
C ASP A 105 4.33 4.40 6.04
N GLU A 106 4.23 3.99 4.77
CA GLU A 106 5.13 4.47 3.72
C GLU A 106 4.47 5.52 2.81
N VAL A 107 3.14 5.69 2.85
CA VAL A 107 2.42 6.68 2.03
C VAL A 107 1.75 7.74 2.88
N VAL A 108 0.79 7.35 3.73
CA VAL A 108 -0.08 8.32 4.43
C VAL A 108 0.71 9.10 5.47
N LYS A 109 1.32 8.44 6.45
CA LYS A 109 2.06 9.12 7.54
C LYS A 109 3.21 9.99 7.01
N PRO A 110 4.04 9.56 6.04
CA PRO A 110 5.12 10.41 5.52
C PRO A 110 4.62 11.68 4.86
N ILE A 111 3.52 11.62 4.11
CA ILE A 111 2.93 12.81 3.48
C ILE A 111 2.32 13.75 4.53
N LEU A 112 1.56 13.23 5.50
CA LEU A 112 1.01 14.03 6.59
C LEU A 112 2.11 14.71 7.42
N LYS A 113 3.22 13.99 7.66
CA LYS A 113 4.41 14.52 8.32
C LYS A 113 5.06 15.62 7.50
N LYS A 114 5.21 15.44 6.18
CA LYS A 114 5.79 16.47 5.30
C LYS A 114 4.99 17.78 5.36
N TRP A 115 3.66 17.70 5.33
CA TRP A 115 2.79 18.87 5.44
C TRP A 115 2.55 19.36 6.87
N ARG A 116 3.13 18.67 7.87
CA ARG A 116 3.05 19.00 9.30
C ARG A 116 1.60 19.15 9.80
N ILE A 117 0.68 18.32 9.29
CA ILE A 117 -0.77 18.51 9.49
C ILE A 117 -1.17 18.62 10.96
N PHE A 118 -0.55 17.83 11.84
CA PHE A 118 -0.86 17.84 13.27
C PHE A 118 -0.11 18.92 14.07
N GLU A 119 0.85 19.61 13.47
CA GLU A 119 1.66 20.67 14.08
C GLU A 119 1.24 22.07 13.60
N ARG A 120 0.26 22.15 12.70
CA ARG A 120 -0.26 23.40 12.16
C ARG A 120 -1.26 24.03 13.13
N GLU A 121 -1.08 25.33 13.37
CA GLU A 121 -1.93 26.17 14.23
C GLU A 121 -2.85 27.11 13.43
N ASP A 122 -2.78 27.05 12.10
CA ASP A 122 -3.52 27.92 11.16
C ASP A 122 -4.86 27.34 10.68
N PHE A 123 -5.29 26.20 11.24
CA PHE A 123 -6.62 25.66 11.05
C PHE A 123 -7.61 26.27 12.05
N THR A 124 -8.78 26.65 11.56
CA THR A 124 -9.83 27.31 12.36
C THR A 124 -11.21 26.74 12.06
N GLY A 125 -12.10 26.79 13.05
CA GLY A 125 -13.48 26.30 12.91
C GLY A 125 -13.55 24.87 12.39
N GLU A 126 -14.18 24.70 11.23
CA GLU A 126 -14.33 23.39 10.59
C GLU A 126 -13.01 22.74 10.22
N GLY A 127 -11.99 23.49 9.79
CA GLY A 127 -10.69 22.91 9.42
C GLY A 127 -9.99 22.27 10.61
N ALA A 128 -10.10 22.88 11.80
CA ALA A 128 -9.56 22.29 13.03
C ALA A 128 -10.30 20.99 13.40
N ARG A 129 -11.63 20.97 13.26
CA ARG A 129 -12.43 19.75 13.46
C ARG A 129 -12.03 18.63 12.50
N LEU A 130 -11.78 18.95 11.23
CA LEU A 130 -11.36 17.98 10.23
C LEU A 130 -9.94 17.47 10.46
N ARG A 131 -9.04 18.28 11.01
CA ARG A 131 -7.71 17.82 11.45
C ARG A 131 -7.85 16.79 12.58
N ASP A 132 -8.71 17.05 13.55
CA ASP A 132 -8.92 16.12 14.68
C ASP A 132 -9.61 14.83 14.20
N ASP A 133 -10.59 14.93 13.30
CA ASP A 133 -11.21 13.79 12.62
C ASP A 133 -10.19 12.96 11.82
N LEU A 134 -9.24 13.63 11.15
CA LEU A 134 -8.16 12.96 10.46
C LEU A 134 -7.24 12.21 11.42
N GLY A 135 -6.97 12.75 12.62
CA GLY A 135 -6.24 12.05 13.67
C GLY A 135 -6.93 10.74 14.06
N ALA A 136 -8.23 10.79 14.30
CA ALA A 136 -9.03 9.59 14.59
C ALA A 136 -9.02 8.58 13.43
N LEU A 137 -9.05 9.05 12.18
CA LEU A 137 -8.92 8.17 11.01
C LEU A 137 -7.57 7.43 10.99
N ILE A 138 -6.48 8.07 11.38
CA ILE A 138 -5.17 7.41 11.45
C ILE A 138 -5.19 6.30 12.51
N ASP A 139 -5.77 6.55 13.68
CA ASP A 139 -5.91 5.53 14.73
C ASP A 139 -6.80 4.36 14.28
N GLU A 140 -7.88 4.64 13.55
CA GLU A 140 -8.73 3.61 12.93
C GLU A 140 -7.93 2.75 11.93
N LEU A 141 -7.14 3.38 11.06
CA LEU A 141 -6.30 2.69 10.08
C LEU A 141 -5.23 1.82 10.74
N GLU A 142 -4.65 2.24 11.87
CA GLU A 142 -3.71 1.43 12.64
C GLU A 142 -4.34 0.12 13.10
N ILE A 143 -5.54 0.21 13.68
CA ILE A 143 -6.30 -0.96 14.14
C ILE A 143 -6.64 -1.88 12.96
N GLU A 144 -6.98 -1.33 11.80
CA GLU A 144 -7.22 -2.11 10.58
C GLU A 144 -5.95 -2.80 10.08
N CYS A 145 -4.79 -2.13 10.15
CA CYS A 145 -3.50 -2.72 9.80
C CYS A 145 -3.17 -3.91 10.70
N ASP A 146 -3.34 -3.78 12.02
CA ASP A 146 -3.08 -4.88 12.97
C ASP A 146 -3.96 -6.10 12.66
N LYS A 147 -5.26 -5.88 12.42
CA LYS A 147 -6.21 -6.95 12.06
C LYS A 147 -5.83 -7.60 10.73
N PHE A 148 -5.36 -6.81 9.77
CA PHE A 148 -4.93 -7.28 8.46
C PHE A 148 -3.68 -8.16 8.58
N GLU A 149 -2.66 -7.72 9.31
CA GLU A 149 -1.41 -8.46 9.53
C GLU A 149 -1.66 -9.81 10.21
N GLN A 150 -2.50 -9.84 11.25
CA GLN A 150 -2.91 -11.10 11.87
C GLN A 150 -3.61 -12.04 10.88
N SER A 151 -4.46 -11.49 10.01
CA SER A 151 -5.17 -12.27 8.99
C SER A 151 -4.23 -12.81 7.92
N LYS A 152 -3.23 -12.00 7.50
CA LYS A 152 -2.17 -12.37 6.57
C LYS A 152 -1.26 -13.46 7.16
N SER A 153 -0.85 -13.35 8.43
CA SER A 153 -0.07 -14.42 9.12
C SER A 153 -0.82 -15.74 9.13
N ARG A 154 -2.09 -15.74 9.60
CA ARG A 154 -2.93 -16.95 9.60
C ARG A 154 -3.09 -17.55 8.21
N TYR A 155 -3.16 -16.71 7.16
CA TYR A 155 -3.23 -17.18 5.78
C TYR A 155 -1.95 -17.89 5.34
N LEU A 156 -0.78 -17.28 5.63
CA LEU A 156 0.53 -17.84 5.32
C LEU A 156 0.78 -19.15 6.07
N GLU A 157 0.45 -19.23 7.36
CA GLU A 157 0.56 -20.46 8.15
C GLU A 157 -0.28 -21.60 7.56
N ARG A 158 -1.52 -21.31 7.15
CA ARG A 158 -2.37 -22.31 6.49
C ARG A 158 -1.81 -22.77 5.16
N GLN A 159 -1.20 -21.87 4.39
CA GLN A 159 -0.52 -22.21 3.15
C GLN A 159 0.68 -23.12 3.41
N ALA A 160 1.54 -22.77 4.37
CA ALA A 160 2.69 -23.58 4.75
C ALA A 160 2.29 -25.00 5.14
N ARG A 161 1.31 -25.17 6.05
CA ARG A 161 0.81 -26.49 6.46
C ARG A 161 0.28 -27.33 5.30
N ARG A 162 -0.39 -26.69 4.32
CA ARG A 162 -0.89 -27.39 3.13
C ARG A 162 0.25 -27.82 2.21
N THR A 163 1.26 -26.97 2.04
CA THR A 163 2.46 -27.28 1.27
C THR A 163 3.21 -28.45 1.90
N ASP A 164 3.42 -28.43 3.22
CA ASP A 164 4.07 -29.51 3.97
C ASP A 164 3.31 -30.83 3.85
N HIS A 165 1.98 -30.81 4.05
CA HIS A 165 1.14 -31.99 3.88
C HIS A 165 1.21 -32.56 2.46
N ASN A 166 1.22 -31.69 1.44
CA ASN A 166 1.35 -32.13 0.05
C ASN A 166 2.74 -32.70 -0.27
N LEU A 167 3.80 -32.13 0.28
CA LEU A 167 5.16 -32.66 0.17
C LEU A 167 5.28 -34.03 0.84
N ALA A 168 4.79 -34.16 2.08
CA ALA A 168 4.77 -35.44 2.82
C ALA A 168 4.00 -36.52 2.04
N ARG A 169 2.84 -36.19 1.49
CA ARG A 169 2.06 -37.11 0.64
C ARG A 169 2.82 -37.53 -0.62
N LYS A 170 3.52 -36.60 -1.29
CA LYS A 170 4.32 -36.92 -2.49
C LYS A 170 5.47 -37.87 -2.18
N VAL A 171 6.18 -37.67 -1.07
CA VAL A 171 7.26 -38.56 -0.61
C VAL A 171 6.72 -39.97 -0.36
N LEU A 172 5.61 -40.09 0.38
CA LEU A 172 4.96 -41.38 0.65
C LEU A 172 4.51 -42.11 -0.63
N THR A 173 4.11 -41.39 -1.69
CA THR A 173 3.72 -42.01 -2.96
C THR A 173 4.91 -42.40 -3.87
N THR A 174 6.11 -41.87 -3.65
CA THR A 174 7.29 -42.11 -4.52
C THR A 174 8.15 -43.29 -4.06
N GLU A 175 8.03 -43.76 -2.81
CA GLU A 175 8.76 -44.94 -2.31
C GLU A 175 8.28 -46.28 -2.89
N GLY A 176 7.23 -46.29 -3.72
CA GLY A 176 6.59 -47.52 -4.25
C GLY A 176 7.03 -48.01 -5.64
N THR A 177 8.01 -47.38 -6.32
CA THR A 177 8.42 -47.77 -7.69
C THR A 177 9.88 -48.19 -7.79
N LEU A 178 10.29 -49.19 -6.99
CA LEU A 178 11.47 -49.99 -7.29
C LEU A 178 11.09 -51.08 -8.30
N GLY A 179 11.17 -50.74 -9.59
CA GLY A 179 11.11 -51.72 -10.67
C GLY A 179 12.31 -52.66 -10.59
N MET A 180 12.11 -53.86 -10.02
CA MET A 180 13.09 -54.94 -10.07
C MET A 180 13.31 -55.36 -11.53
N SER A 181 14.40 -54.87 -12.12
CA SER A 181 14.89 -55.33 -13.41
C SER A 181 15.31 -56.80 -13.29
N ARG A 182 14.44 -57.73 -13.72
CA ARG A 182 14.79 -59.14 -13.86
C ARG A 182 15.68 -59.32 -15.09
N ARG A 183 16.90 -59.81 -14.85
CA ARG A 183 17.75 -60.45 -15.86
C ARG A 183 17.19 -61.82 -16.21
#